data_AF-A0A3M3RGA2-F1
#
_entry.id   AF-A0A3M3RGA2-F1
#
_cell.length_a   1.000
_cell.length_b   1.000
_cell.length_c   1.000
_cell.angle_alpha   90.00
_cell.angle_beta   90.00
_cell.angle_gamma   90.00
#
_symmetry.space_group_name_H-M   'P 1'
#
loop_
_entity.id
_entity.type
_entity.pdbx_description
1 polymer ?
#
loop_
_entity_poly.entity_id
_entity_poly.type
_entity_poly.pdbx_seq_one_letter_code
_entity_poly.pdbx_strand_id
1 'polypeptide(L)'
;TEDTPALIEPAAFSDGIVIVQVNQLVDDVSELPRVDIPASWVDFVVVADKPFYIEPLFTRDPRHIKPVHVLMAMMAIRGIYEKHNVQSLNHGIGFNTAAIELILPTYGESLGLKGKICRNWTLNPHP
;
A
#
# COMPACT_ATOMS: atom_id res chain seq x y z
N THR A 1 6.97 -10.00 -0.81
CA THR A 1 6.49 -8.71 -1.36
C THR A 1 6.53 -7.67 -0.26
N GLU A 2 6.14 -6.40 -0.48
CA GLU A 2 6.79 -5.22 0.13
C GLU A 2 8.24 -5.16 -0.35
N ASP A 3 9.19 -4.80 0.50
CA ASP A 3 10.58 -4.57 0.10
C ASP A 3 11.36 -5.87 -0.15
N THR A 4 10.81 -7.03 0.24
CA THR A 4 11.52 -8.32 0.24
C THR A 4 12.30 -8.63 -1.03
N PRO A 5 11.74 -8.53 -2.26
CA PRO A 5 12.50 -8.87 -3.47
C PRO A 5 13.73 -7.99 -3.65
N ALA A 6 13.60 -6.67 -3.39
CA ALA A 6 14.69 -5.71 -3.52
C ALA A 6 15.73 -5.81 -2.39
N LEU A 7 15.33 -6.32 -1.21
CA LEU A 7 16.26 -6.62 -0.11
C LEU A 7 17.03 -7.92 -0.34
N ILE A 8 16.36 -8.96 -0.86
CA ILE A 8 16.94 -10.29 -1.05
C ILE A 8 17.86 -10.35 -2.26
N GLU A 9 17.43 -9.81 -3.40
CA GLU A 9 18.16 -9.97 -4.67
C GLU A 9 19.64 -9.55 -4.58
N PRO A 10 20.01 -8.38 -4.02
CA PRO A 10 21.41 -8.00 -3.94
C PRO A 10 22.25 -9.00 -3.12
N ALA A 11 21.72 -9.53 -2.02
CA ALA A 11 22.42 -10.50 -1.18
C ALA A 11 22.57 -11.86 -1.88
N ALA A 12 21.50 -12.35 -2.52
CA ALA A 12 21.48 -13.63 -3.22
C ALA A 12 22.49 -13.68 -4.40
N PHE A 13 22.77 -12.54 -5.03
CA PHE A 13 23.69 -12.44 -6.18
C PHE A 13 25.05 -11.81 -5.81
N SER A 14 25.39 -11.73 -4.53
CA SER A 14 26.67 -11.17 -4.07
C SER A 14 27.39 -12.06 -3.04
N ASP A 15 27.19 -13.38 -3.13
CA ASP A 15 27.70 -14.36 -2.14
C ASP A 15 27.27 -14.03 -0.69
N GLY A 16 26.10 -13.38 -0.55
CA GLY A 16 25.48 -13.09 0.74
C GLY A 16 24.75 -14.31 1.31
N ILE A 17 24.16 -14.13 2.50
CA ILE A 17 23.33 -15.15 3.14
C ILE A 17 21.92 -14.59 3.34
N VAL A 18 20.92 -15.33 2.89
CA VAL A 18 19.49 -15.01 2.96
C VAL A 18 18.76 -16.04 3.82
N ILE A 19 18.22 -15.58 4.95
CA ILE A 19 17.42 -16.39 5.87
C ILE A 19 16.00 -15.82 5.91
N VAL A 20 14.99 -16.64 5.60
CA VAL A 20 13.59 -16.23 5.56
C VAL A 20 12.76 -17.00 6.60
N GLN A 21 12.16 -16.27 7.55
CA GLN A 21 11.16 -16.88 8.43
C GLN A 21 9.82 -17.05 7.70
N VAL A 22 9.14 -18.17 7.94
CA VAL A 22 7.84 -18.51 7.36
C VAL A 22 6.85 -18.92 8.45
N ASN A 23 5.56 -18.69 8.24
CA ASN A 23 4.52 -19.12 9.17
C ASN A 23 4.24 -20.62 9.06
N GLN A 24 4.45 -21.20 7.88
CA GLN A 24 4.19 -22.60 7.59
C GLN A 24 5.22 -23.09 6.57
N LEU A 25 5.69 -24.32 6.76
CA LEU A 25 6.44 -25.08 5.77
C LEU A 25 5.49 -26.13 5.16
N VAL A 26 5.58 -26.34 3.86
CA VAL A 26 4.82 -27.36 3.11
C VAL A 26 5.79 -28.35 2.49
N ASP A 27 5.31 -29.57 2.20
CA ASP A 27 6.15 -30.64 1.70
C ASP A 27 6.36 -30.54 0.18
N ASP A 28 5.34 -30.09 -0.56
CA ASP A 28 5.40 -29.93 -2.02
C ASP A 28 5.18 -28.49 -2.49
N VAL A 29 5.89 -28.09 -3.55
CA VAL A 29 5.80 -26.73 -4.12
C VAL A 29 4.41 -26.40 -4.66
N SER A 30 3.63 -27.40 -5.09
CA SER A 30 2.26 -27.22 -5.56
C SER A 30 1.27 -26.81 -4.46
N GLU A 31 1.66 -26.96 -3.20
CA GLU A 31 0.90 -26.48 -2.05
C GLU A 31 1.12 -24.97 -1.79
N LEU A 32 2.15 -24.36 -2.41
CA LEU A 32 2.33 -22.92 -2.37
C LEU A 32 1.34 -22.23 -3.31
N PRO A 33 0.59 -21.21 -2.84
CA PRO A 33 -0.35 -20.48 -3.70
C PRO A 33 0.34 -19.78 -4.88
N ARG A 34 1.60 -19.39 -4.69
CA ARG A 34 2.51 -18.82 -5.69
C ARG A 34 3.94 -18.82 -5.15
N VAL A 35 4.91 -18.61 -6.03
CA VAL A 35 6.31 -18.38 -5.67
C VAL A 35 6.64 -16.90 -5.82
N ASP A 36 6.84 -16.21 -4.69
CA ASP A 36 7.22 -14.78 -4.68
C ASP A 36 8.74 -14.56 -4.71
N ILE A 37 9.52 -15.45 -4.09
CA ILE A 37 10.99 -15.47 -4.10
C ILE A 37 11.43 -16.88 -4.54
N PRO A 38 12.26 -17.03 -5.59
CA PRO A 38 12.76 -18.33 -6.00
C PRO A 38 13.62 -18.99 -4.92
N ALA A 39 13.56 -20.31 -4.78
CA ALA A 39 14.37 -21.06 -3.80
C ALA A 39 15.88 -20.87 -4.03
N SER A 40 16.31 -20.61 -5.27
CA SER A 40 17.71 -20.32 -5.59
C SER A 40 18.23 -19.00 -5.03
N TRP A 41 17.38 -18.16 -4.43
CA TRP A 41 17.76 -16.89 -3.80
C TRP A 41 17.78 -16.97 -2.26
N VAL A 42 17.40 -18.12 -1.69
CA VAL A 42 17.23 -18.30 -0.24
C VAL A 42 18.13 -19.44 0.24
N ASP A 43 19.00 -19.16 1.20
CA ASP A 43 19.89 -20.17 1.79
C ASP A 43 19.15 -21.02 2.82
N PHE A 44 18.34 -20.39 3.66
CA PHE A 44 17.63 -21.07 4.75
C PHE A 44 16.21 -20.54 4.96
N VAL A 45 15.32 -21.45 5.33
CA VAL A 45 13.98 -21.14 5.84
C VAL A 45 13.83 -21.61 7.29
N VAL A 46 13.06 -20.88 8.08
CA VAL A 46 12.74 -21.26 9.46
C VAL A 46 11.25 -21.07 9.74
N VAL A 47 10.60 -22.09 10.31
CA VAL A 47 9.22 -21.96 10.78
C VAL A 47 9.22 -21.12 12.06
N ALA A 48 8.56 -19.97 12.01
CA ALA A 48 8.47 -19.06 13.15
C ALA A 48 7.59 -19.64 14.27
N ASP A 49 7.81 -19.19 15.51
CA ASP A 49 7.03 -19.57 16.69
C ASP A 49 5.57 -19.08 16.63
N LYS A 50 5.32 -18.03 15.84
CA LYS A 50 4.02 -17.42 15.58
C LYS A 50 4.02 -16.71 14.22
N PRO A 51 2.83 -16.34 13.70
CA PRO A 51 2.76 -15.52 12.50
C PRO A 51 3.56 -14.22 12.61
N PHE A 52 4.21 -13.81 11.52
CA PHE A 52 4.93 -12.54 11.47
C PHE A 52 4.01 -11.35 11.81
N TYR A 53 4.57 -10.34 12.48
CA TYR A 53 3.82 -9.17 12.90
C TYR A 53 3.48 -8.27 11.70
N ILE A 54 2.23 -7.81 11.63
CA ILE A 54 1.76 -6.86 10.62
C ILE A 54 1.23 -5.61 11.34
N GLU A 55 1.80 -4.45 11.01
CA GLU A 55 1.33 -3.17 11.52
C GLU A 55 0.31 -2.55 10.56
N PRO A 56 -0.86 -2.06 11.02
CA PRO A 56 -1.82 -1.32 10.20
C PRO A 56 -1.35 0.12 9.96
N LEU A 57 -0.13 0.28 9.44
CA LEU A 57 0.62 1.54 9.42
C LEU A 57 -0.20 2.69 8.81
N PHE A 58 -0.84 2.43 7.66
CA PHE A 58 -1.59 3.42 6.88
C PHE A 58 -3.05 3.58 7.28
N THR A 59 -3.61 2.70 8.11
CA THR A 59 -5.04 2.73 8.48
C THR A 59 -5.36 3.96 9.33
N ARG A 60 -6.33 4.77 8.90
CA ARG A 60 -6.78 5.97 9.63
C ARG A 60 -8.25 5.86 9.99
N ASP A 61 -8.54 5.91 11.30
CA ASP A 61 -9.90 5.89 11.83
C ASP A 61 -10.65 7.19 11.45
N PRO A 62 -11.69 7.13 10.59
CA PRO A 62 -12.36 8.32 10.08
C PRO A 62 -12.99 9.19 11.16
N ARG A 63 -13.26 8.65 12.36
CA ARG A 63 -13.81 9.42 13.50
C ARG A 63 -12.89 10.56 13.96
N HIS A 64 -11.59 10.49 13.66
CA HIS A 64 -10.62 11.52 14.01
C HIS A 64 -10.44 12.59 12.92
N ILE A 65 -11.14 12.46 11.78
CA ILE A 65 -11.13 13.47 10.73
C ILE A 65 -11.94 14.68 11.20
N LYS A 66 -11.27 15.83 11.28
CA LYS A 66 -11.85 17.10 11.71
C LYS A 66 -12.38 17.90 10.52
N PRO A 67 -13.31 18.85 10.72
CA PRO A 67 -13.80 19.73 9.66
C PRO A 67 -12.68 20.48 8.91
N VAL A 68 -11.59 20.84 9.58
CA VAL A 68 -10.43 21.48 8.92
C VAL A 68 -9.75 20.57 7.90
N HIS A 69 -9.68 19.26 8.14
CA HIS A 69 -9.15 18.30 7.17
C HIS A 69 -10.09 18.21 5.95
N VAL A 70 -11.41 18.23 6.18
CA VAL A 70 -12.42 18.22 5.11
C VAL A 70 -12.33 19.48 4.26
N LEU A 71 -12.16 20.66 4.88
CA LEU A 71 -11.95 21.92 4.16
C LEU A 71 -10.71 21.84 3.26
N MET A 72 -9.58 21.38 3.80
CA MET A 72 -8.35 21.19 3.02
C MET A 72 -8.55 20.17 1.90
N ALA A 73 -9.31 19.10 2.15
CA ALA A 73 -9.60 18.09 1.15
C ALA A 73 -10.43 18.63 -0.02
N MET A 74 -11.44 19.45 0.26
CA MET A 74 -12.22 20.14 -0.78
C MET A 74 -11.33 21.06 -1.62
N MET A 75 -10.45 21.82 -0.97
CA MET A 75 -9.48 22.68 -1.66
C MET A 75 -8.51 21.88 -2.53
N ALA A 76 -8.05 20.71 -2.07
CA ALA A 76 -7.18 19.84 -2.86
C ALA A 76 -7.92 19.30 -4.10
N ILE A 77 -9.16 18.81 -3.95
CA ILE A 77 -9.96 18.29 -5.06
C ILE A 77 -10.22 19.38 -6.10
N ARG A 78 -10.74 20.54 -5.69
CA ARG A 78 -11.15 21.61 -6.62
C ARG A 78 -9.95 22.42 -7.14
N GLY A 79 -9.08 22.82 -6.24
CA GLY A 79 -7.98 23.76 -6.52
C GLY A 79 -6.75 23.09 -7.12
N ILE A 80 -6.59 21.77 -6.95
CA ILE A 80 -5.43 21.03 -7.45
C ILE A 80 -5.88 19.94 -8.43
N TYR A 81 -6.66 18.95 -7.98
CA TYR A 81 -6.92 17.76 -8.80
C TYR A 81 -7.72 18.10 -10.05
N GLU A 82 -8.81 18.86 -9.89
CA GLU A 82 -9.62 19.32 -11.01
C GLU A 82 -8.86 20.35 -11.85
N LYS A 83 -8.32 21.40 -11.22
CA LYS A 83 -7.64 22.50 -11.92
C LYS A 83 -6.51 22.02 -12.84
N HIS A 84 -5.78 21.00 -12.43
CA HIS A 84 -4.65 20.44 -13.17
C HIS A 84 -4.97 19.11 -13.84
N ASN A 85 -6.24 18.69 -13.86
CA ASN A 85 -6.69 17.44 -14.46
C ASN A 85 -5.85 16.22 -14.03
N VAL A 86 -5.59 16.09 -12.72
CA VAL A 86 -4.71 15.07 -12.16
C VAL A 86 -5.29 13.68 -12.42
N GLN A 87 -4.57 12.88 -13.23
CA GLN A 87 -5.02 11.55 -13.63
C GLN A 87 -4.54 10.45 -12.69
N SER A 88 -3.35 10.60 -12.12
CA SER A 88 -2.71 9.63 -11.26
C SER A 88 -2.01 10.30 -10.08
N LEU A 89 -1.94 9.61 -8.95
CA LEU A 89 -1.43 10.17 -7.70
C LEU A 89 -1.02 9.10 -6.67
N ASN A 90 -0.24 9.55 -5.69
CA ASN A 90 -0.01 8.89 -4.41
C ASN A 90 -0.46 9.84 -3.31
N HIS A 91 -0.99 9.29 -2.22
CA HIS A 91 -1.23 10.05 -1.01
C HIS A 91 -0.18 9.69 0.04
N GLY A 92 0.45 10.73 0.58
CA GLY A 92 1.20 10.59 1.83
C GLY A 92 0.28 10.18 2.99
N ILE A 93 0.88 9.59 4.02
CA ILE A 93 0.16 9.09 5.19
C ILE A 93 -0.43 10.23 6.04
N GLY A 94 -1.68 10.11 6.47
CA GLY A 94 -2.27 11.03 7.45
C GLY A 94 -3.77 11.28 7.29
N PHE A 95 -4.37 11.98 8.25
CA PHE A 95 -5.80 12.31 8.23
C PHE A 95 -6.17 13.33 7.14
N ASN A 96 -5.23 14.16 6.69
CA ASN A 96 -5.48 15.16 5.65
C ASN A 96 -5.81 14.49 4.30
N THR A 97 -5.02 13.51 3.90
CA THR A 97 -5.20 12.75 2.64
C THR A 97 -6.29 11.70 2.75
N ALA A 98 -6.47 11.07 3.92
CA ALA A 98 -7.63 10.21 4.17
C ALA A 98 -8.96 10.97 4.02
N ALA A 99 -9.01 12.25 4.42
CA ALA A 99 -10.18 13.09 4.20
C ALA A 99 -10.47 13.32 2.72
N ILE A 100 -9.44 13.44 1.87
CA ILE A 100 -9.59 13.54 0.41
C ILE A 100 -10.24 12.27 -0.13
N GLU A 101 -9.69 11.10 0.21
CA GLU A 101 -10.17 9.79 -0.24
C GLU A 101 -11.67 9.61 0.05
N LEU A 102 -12.11 9.96 1.27
CA LEU A 102 -13.49 9.79 1.72
C LEU A 102 -14.49 10.76 1.09
N ILE A 103 -14.06 11.95 0.65
CA ILE A 103 -14.99 12.94 0.05
C ILE A 103 -14.96 12.98 -1.48
N LEU A 104 -14.05 12.24 -2.14
CA LEU A 104 -14.13 12.02 -3.59
C LEU A 104 -15.51 11.55 -4.07
N PRO A 105 -16.16 10.54 -3.44
CA PRO A 105 -17.49 10.08 -3.87
C PRO A 105 -18.65 11.02 -3.48
N THR A 106 -18.39 12.13 -2.80
CA THR A 106 -19.42 13.11 -2.41
C THR A 106 -19.14 14.49 -2.97
N TYR A 107 -18.15 15.21 -2.44
CA TYR A 107 -17.75 16.52 -2.96
C TYR A 107 -17.20 16.42 -4.40
N GLY A 108 -16.38 15.42 -4.70
CA GLY A 108 -15.92 15.17 -6.06
C GLY A 108 -17.06 14.83 -7.04
N GLU A 109 -18.05 14.05 -6.59
CA GLU A 109 -19.26 13.75 -7.36
C GLU A 109 -20.13 15.01 -7.57
N SER A 110 -20.26 15.89 -6.58
CA SER A 110 -21.03 17.14 -6.71
C SER A 110 -20.47 18.09 -7.78
N LEU A 111 -19.19 17.92 -8.15
CA LEU A 111 -18.49 18.63 -9.21
C LEU A 111 -18.49 17.84 -10.55
N GLY A 112 -19.09 16.64 -10.57
CA GLY A 112 -19.15 15.77 -11.74
C GLY A 112 -17.78 15.24 -12.17
N LEU A 113 -16.88 14.97 -11.22
CA LEU A 113 -15.48 14.61 -11.49
C LEU A 113 -15.20 13.11 -11.58
N LYS A 114 -16.20 12.26 -11.33
CA LYS A 114 -16.06 10.81 -11.41
C LYS A 114 -15.52 10.38 -12.78
N GLY A 115 -14.42 9.62 -12.76
CA GLY A 115 -13.74 9.16 -13.97
C GLY A 115 -12.97 10.25 -14.73
N LYS A 116 -12.97 11.50 -14.28
CA LYS A 116 -12.21 12.60 -14.90
C LYS A 116 -10.84 12.83 -14.26
N ILE A 117 -10.73 12.55 -12.96
CA ILE A 117 -9.49 12.68 -12.16
C ILE A 117 -9.23 11.40 -11.36
N CYS A 118 -8.04 11.29 -10.78
CA CYS A 118 -7.69 10.27 -9.77
C CYS A 118 -8.02 8.82 -10.19
N ARG A 119 -7.70 8.45 -11.43
CA ARG A 119 -8.02 7.14 -12.00
C ARG A 119 -7.01 6.07 -11.63
N ASN A 120 -5.74 6.44 -11.45
CA ASN A 120 -4.65 5.50 -11.21
C ASN A 120 -3.87 5.86 -9.94
N TRP A 121 -3.65 4.88 -9.07
CA TRP A 121 -3.09 5.10 -7.75
C TRP A 121 -1.86 4.23 -7.54
N THR A 122 -0.80 4.86 -7.04
CA THR A 122 0.35 4.15 -6.44
C THR A 122 0.21 4.30 -4.94
N LEU A 123 -0.67 3.51 -4.32
CA LEU A 123 -1.06 3.68 -2.93
C LEU A 123 -1.06 2.34 -2.20
N ASN A 124 -0.77 2.39 -0.89
CA ASN A 124 -1.13 1.30 0.00
C ASN A 124 -2.65 1.07 -0.05
N PRO A 125 -3.13 -0.15 0.27
CA PRO A 125 -4.56 -0.44 0.30
C PRO A 125 -5.20 0.22 1.53
N HIS A 126 -5.41 1.53 1.46
CA HIS A 126 -6.13 2.28 2.49
C HIS A 126 -7.57 1.72 2.60
N PRO A 127 -8.07 1.49 3.83
CA PRO A 127 -9.43 0.99 4.05
C PRO A 127 -10.54 1.97 3.66
#